data_AF-A0A449BAP2-F1
#
_entry.id   AF-A0A449BAP2-F1
#
_cell.length_a   1.000
_cell.length_b   1.000
_cell.length_c   1.000
_cell.angle_alpha   90.00
_cell.angle_beta   90.00
_cell.angle_gamma   90.00
#
_symmetry.space_group_name_H-M   'P 1'
#
loop_
_entity.id
_entity.type
_entity.pdbx_description
1 polymer ?
#
loop_
_entity_poly.entity_id
_entity_poly.type
_entity_poly.pdbx_seq_one_letter_code
_entity_poly.pdbx_strand_id
1 'polypeptide(L)'
;MNKHEHSTTVPAVQPKTRNQTPRQGQIINVQAYKYDGLLYRQWNGVKVLRNTDDHYVLFMYRTKIAEAHKRNWLYLDPVLWFLPKQEMANALVLLKRNQKYIYTNIASAPLFEDNTLKFIDFDIDIKKYPGKQLEIIDGEEFVENTKKYCYPPALLKLLSKALDQVIKHNVNNEYYYNDLVIDYYVELAKKDKLFPLQHKHHAQRRVKTIRKRDYKVKKRWW
;
A
#
# COMPACT_ATOMS: atom_id res chain seq x y z
N MET A 1 1.16 -67.09 15.95
CA MET A 1 2.28 -66.11 15.96
C MET A 1 1.83 -64.93 15.12
N ASN A 2 1.27 -63.90 15.77
CA ASN A 2 0.67 -62.73 15.11
C ASN A 2 1.78 -61.81 14.57
N LYS A 3 1.75 -61.50 13.28
CA LYS A 3 2.54 -60.40 12.70
C LYS A 3 1.61 -59.22 12.49
N HIS A 4 1.80 -58.17 13.28
CA HIS A 4 1.18 -56.87 13.07
C HIS A 4 1.83 -56.19 11.86
N GLU A 5 1.05 -55.96 10.80
CA GLU A 5 1.44 -55.02 9.74
C GLU A 5 1.11 -53.60 10.20
N HIS A 6 2.13 -52.79 10.45
CA HIS A 6 1.97 -51.35 10.66
C HIS A 6 1.81 -50.65 9.32
N SER A 7 0.56 -50.26 9.04
CA SER A 7 0.18 -49.34 7.97
C SER A 7 0.95 -48.02 8.12
N THR A 8 1.86 -47.73 7.18
CA THR A 8 2.51 -46.43 7.06
C THR A 8 1.83 -45.66 5.94
N THR A 9 0.71 -45.00 6.24
CA THR A 9 0.13 -44.01 5.35
C THR A 9 1.01 -42.76 5.36
N VAL A 10 1.77 -42.57 4.29
CA VAL A 10 2.43 -41.28 4.00
C VAL A 10 1.33 -40.21 3.87
N PRO A 11 1.38 -39.08 4.61
CA PRO A 11 0.40 -38.03 4.46
C PRO A 11 0.51 -37.47 3.04
N ALA A 12 -0.61 -37.49 2.30
CA ALA A 12 -0.68 -36.82 1.01
C ALA A 12 -0.32 -35.34 1.18
N VAL A 13 0.78 -34.92 0.54
CA VAL A 13 1.12 -33.51 0.40
C VAL A 13 -0.04 -32.85 -0.34
N GLN A 14 -0.81 -32.03 0.38
CA GLN A 14 -1.91 -31.29 -0.22
C GLN A 14 -1.37 -30.43 -1.38
N PRO A 15 -2.06 -30.39 -2.53
CA PRO A 15 -1.59 -29.64 -3.68
C PRO A 15 -1.43 -28.16 -3.29
N LYS A 16 -0.26 -27.59 -3.60
CA LYS A 16 0.03 -26.15 -3.48
C LYS A 16 -1.16 -25.37 -4.03
N THR A 17 -1.82 -24.62 -3.16
CA THR A 17 -3.02 -23.85 -3.46
C THR A 17 -2.76 -22.95 -4.67
N ARG A 18 -3.63 -23.01 -5.68
CA ARG A 18 -3.68 -22.02 -6.78
C ARG A 18 -3.51 -20.63 -6.17
N ASN A 19 -2.63 -19.78 -6.71
CA ASN A 19 -2.48 -18.37 -6.34
C ASN A 19 -3.86 -17.74 -6.18
N GLN A 20 -4.34 -17.65 -4.94
CA GLN A 20 -5.62 -17.03 -4.68
C GLN A 20 -5.40 -15.53 -4.85
N THR A 21 -6.38 -14.84 -5.41
CA THR A 21 -6.40 -13.37 -5.41
C THR A 21 -7.64 -12.91 -4.66
N PRO A 22 -7.58 -11.76 -3.97
CA PRO A 22 -8.73 -11.29 -3.22
C PRO A 22 -9.86 -10.91 -4.18
N ARG A 23 -11.09 -11.31 -3.83
CA ARG A 23 -12.28 -10.92 -4.58
C ARG A 23 -12.66 -9.49 -4.24
N GLN A 24 -13.28 -8.80 -5.21
CA GLN A 24 -13.87 -7.48 -4.92
C GLN A 24 -14.94 -7.62 -3.84
N GLY A 25 -14.96 -6.70 -2.89
CA GLY A 25 -15.81 -6.72 -1.71
C GLY A 25 -15.27 -7.54 -0.53
N GLN A 26 -14.25 -8.38 -0.73
CA GLN A 26 -13.66 -9.20 0.34
C GLN A 26 -13.01 -8.33 1.42
N ILE A 27 -13.12 -8.79 2.67
CA ILE A 27 -12.42 -8.21 3.81
C ILE A 27 -11.16 -9.03 4.08
N ILE A 28 -10.02 -8.35 4.06
CA ILE A 28 -8.69 -8.94 4.17
C ILE A 28 -7.88 -8.23 5.25
N ASN A 29 -6.74 -8.82 5.60
CA ASN A 29 -5.70 -8.10 6.34
C ASN A 29 -4.66 -7.54 5.37
N VAL A 30 -3.87 -6.59 5.85
CA VAL A 30 -2.66 -6.13 5.17
C VAL A 30 -1.49 -6.19 6.16
N GLN A 31 -0.33 -6.65 5.73
CA GLN A 31 0.88 -6.76 6.53
C GLN A 31 2.07 -6.13 5.79
N ALA A 32 2.80 -5.30 6.51
CA ALA A 32 4.09 -4.74 6.08
C ALA A 32 5.21 -5.42 6.86
N TYR A 33 6.18 -5.94 6.13
CA TYR A 33 7.38 -6.56 6.66
C TYR A 33 8.60 -5.66 6.41
N LYS A 34 9.61 -5.71 7.26
CA LYS A 34 10.94 -5.18 6.91
C LYS A 34 11.72 -6.22 6.12
N TYR A 35 12.84 -5.82 5.54
CA TYR A 35 13.63 -6.66 4.64
C TYR A 35 14.16 -7.95 5.29
N ASP A 36 14.41 -7.92 6.60
CA ASP A 36 14.81 -9.06 7.41
C ASP A 36 13.66 -10.04 7.74
N GLY A 37 12.45 -9.76 7.28
CA GLY A 37 11.26 -10.57 7.52
C GLY A 37 10.51 -10.22 8.81
N LEU A 38 10.92 -9.18 9.54
CA LEU A 38 10.18 -8.71 10.72
C LEU A 38 8.80 -8.18 10.31
N LEU A 39 7.73 -8.70 10.91
CA LEU A 39 6.39 -8.14 10.77
C LEU A 39 6.32 -6.79 11.50
N TYR A 40 6.43 -5.70 10.75
CA TYR A 40 6.50 -4.34 11.28
C TYR A 40 5.13 -3.75 11.59
N ARG A 41 4.15 -3.94 10.70
CA ARG A 41 2.81 -3.36 10.86
C ARG A 41 1.73 -4.24 10.23
N GLN A 42 0.56 -4.30 10.85
CA GLN A 42 -0.61 -5.02 10.36
C GLN A 42 -1.87 -4.17 10.46
N TRP A 43 -2.66 -4.15 9.39
CA TRP A 43 -3.98 -3.53 9.31
C TRP A 43 -5.04 -4.62 9.18
N ASN A 44 -6.05 -4.58 10.04
CA ASN A 44 -7.08 -5.62 10.11
C ASN A 44 -8.43 -5.11 9.58
N GLY A 45 -9.09 -5.94 8.77
CA GLY A 45 -10.46 -5.66 8.32
C GLY A 45 -10.54 -4.66 7.16
N VAL A 46 -9.59 -4.70 6.25
CA VAL A 46 -9.51 -3.80 5.09
C VAL A 46 -10.38 -4.33 3.95
N LYS A 47 -11.19 -3.48 3.31
CA LYS A 47 -12.07 -3.90 2.21
C LYS A 47 -11.38 -3.78 0.86
N VAL A 48 -11.49 -4.79 0.02
CA VAL A 48 -11.02 -4.77 -1.37
C VAL A 48 -12.07 -4.07 -2.23
N LEU A 49 -11.79 -2.85 -2.69
CA LEU A 49 -12.67 -2.15 -3.63
C LEU A 49 -12.52 -2.69 -5.05
N ARG A 50 -11.27 -2.92 -5.45
CA ARG A 50 -10.95 -3.35 -6.81
C ARG A 50 -9.72 -4.26 -6.81
N ASN A 51 -9.78 -5.26 -7.67
CA ASN A 51 -8.67 -6.12 -8.05
C ASN A 51 -8.71 -6.19 -9.58
N THR A 52 -7.71 -5.62 -10.25
CA THR A 52 -7.48 -5.68 -11.70
C THR A 52 -6.14 -6.34 -11.97
N ASP A 53 -5.77 -6.59 -13.21
CA ASP A 53 -4.45 -7.14 -13.55
C ASP A 53 -3.29 -6.21 -13.16
N ASP A 54 -3.57 -4.90 -13.07
CA ASP A 54 -2.56 -3.88 -12.78
C ASP A 54 -2.40 -3.60 -11.28
N HIS A 55 -3.49 -3.66 -10.49
CA HIS A 55 -3.44 -3.21 -9.09
C HIS A 55 -4.55 -3.76 -8.20
N TYR A 56 -4.32 -3.62 -6.90
CA TYR A 56 -5.36 -3.63 -5.87
C TYR A 56 -5.69 -2.20 -5.46
N VAL A 57 -6.98 -1.90 -5.28
CA VAL A 57 -7.42 -0.72 -4.52
C VAL A 57 -8.23 -1.20 -3.33
N LEU A 58 -7.82 -0.76 -2.15
CA LEU A 58 -8.46 -1.09 -0.90
C LEU A 58 -9.10 0.15 -0.27
N PHE A 59 -10.05 -0.07 0.63
CA PHE A 59 -10.66 0.95 1.46
C PHE A 59 -10.49 0.60 2.93
N MET A 60 -9.98 1.57 3.69
CA MET A 60 -9.85 1.51 5.13
C MET A 60 -10.75 2.54 5.78
N TYR A 61 -11.44 2.14 6.84
CA TYR A 61 -12.17 3.05 7.73
C TYR A 61 -12.32 2.38 9.10
N ARG A 62 -12.02 3.10 10.20
CA ARG A 62 -11.98 2.54 11.56
C ARG A 62 -11.17 1.24 11.63
N THR A 63 -9.98 1.27 11.03
CA THR A 63 -9.12 0.09 10.86
C THR A 63 -8.21 -0.09 12.07
N LYS A 64 -8.18 -1.30 12.64
CA LYS A 64 -7.29 -1.63 13.77
C LYS A 64 -5.88 -1.90 13.25
N ILE A 65 -4.92 -1.16 13.78
CA ILE A 65 -3.51 -1.23 13.40
C ILE A 65 -2.71 -1.81 14.57
N ALA A 66 -1.91 -2.82 14.26
CA ALA A 66 -0.92 -3.39 15.15
C ALA A 66 0.48 -3.06 14.62
N GLU A 67 1.39 -2.70 15.51
CA GLU A 67 2.79 -2.39 15.19
C GLU A 67 3.70 -3.24 16.08
N ALA A 68 4.82 -3.68 15.52
CA ALA A 68 5.84 -4.37 16.30
C ALA A 68 6.24 -3.54 17.52
N HIS A 69 6.20 -4.16 18.70
CA HIS A 69 6.63 -3.57 19.98
C HIS A 69 5.86 -2.31 20.43
N LYS A 70 4.69 -2.02 19.85
CA LYS A 70 3.87 -0.86 20.22
C LYS A 70 2.44 -1.26 20.54
N ARG A 71 1.72 -0.34 21.20
CA ARG A 71 0.30 -0.54 21.48
C ARG A 71 -0.51 -0.45 20.18
N ASN A 72 -1.46 -1.37 20.03
CA ASN A 72 -2.43 -1.34 18.94
C ASN A 72 -3.27 -0.06 19.02
N TRP A 73 -3.63 0.48 17.87
CA TRP A 73 -4.41 1.71 17.77
C TRP A 73 -5.43 1.65 16.63
N LEU A 74 -6.38 2.58 16.62
CA LEU A 74 -7.48 2.61 15.66
C LEU A 74 -7.34 3.83 14.75
N TYR A 75 -7.21 3.61 13.44
CA TYR A 75 -7.23 4.70 12.46
C TYR A 75 -8.68 5.00 12.06
N LEU A 76 -9.13 6.23 12.34
CA LEU A 76 -10.55 6.59 12.23
C LEU A 76 -10.97 7.20 10.89
N ASP A 77 -10.04 7.78 10.12
CA ASP A 77 -10.38 8.46 8.87
C ASP A 77 -10.49 7.46 7.70
N PRO A 78 -11.30 7.75 6.67
CA PRO A 78 -11.35 6.95 5.46
C PRO A 78 -10.07 7.11 4.62
N VAL A 79 -9.57 6.00 4.06
CA VAL A 79 -8.37 5.97 3.23
C VAL A 79 -8.59 5.05 2.04
N LEU A 80 -8.20 5.51 0.85
CA LEU A 80 -7.99 4.64 -0.30
C LEU A 80 -6.54 4.19 -0.34
N TRP A 81 -6.32 2.89 -0.50
CA TRP A 81 -4.97 2.32 -0.57
C TRP A 81 -4.75 1.66 -1.92
N PHE A 82 -3.84 2.23 -2.70
CA PHE A 82 -3.43 1.74 -4.02
C PHE A 82 -2.19 0.86 -3.86
N LEU A 83 -2.28 -0.39 -4.32
CA LEU A 83 -1.17 -1.34 -4.36
C LEU A 83 -1.00 -1.87 -5.80
N PRO A 84 -0.19 -1.20 -6.64
CA PRO A 84 0.16 -1.71 -7.97
C PRO A 84 0.88 -3.06 -7.88
N LYS A 85 0.58 -3.96 -8.82
CA LYS A 85 1.14 -5.33 -8.87
C LYS A 85 2.51 -5.40 -9.53
N GLN A 86 2.86 -4.38 -10.32
CA GLN A 86 4.08 -4.34 -11.13
C GLN A 86 4.99 -3.15 -10.80
N GLU A 87 4.69 -2.40 -9.73
CA GLU A 87 5.51 -1.29 -9.28
C GLU A 87 5.97 -1.53 -7.84
N MET A 88 7.16 -1.02 -7.51
CA MET A 88 7.73 -1.11 -6.17
C MET A 88 7.31 0.08 -5.30
N ALA A 89 6.01 0.35 -5.24
CA ALA A 89 5.43 1.37 -4.39
C ALA A 89 3.99 1.01 -4.04
N ASN A 90 3.49 1.55 -2.93
CA ASN A 90 2.06 1.62 -2.66
C ASN A 90 1.71 3.01 -2.09
N ALA A 91 0.46 3.42 -2.22
CA ALA A 91 0.04 4.76 -1.82
C ALA A 91 -1.26 4.77 -1.03
N LEU A 92 -1.24 5.48 0.09
CA LEU A 92 -2.39 5.78 0.93
C LEU A 92 -2.88 7.19 0.61
N VAL A 93 -4.11 7.30 0.13
CA VAL A 93 -4.82 8.56 -0.08
C VAL A 93 -5.78 8.76 1.09
N LEU A 94 -5.36 9.58 2.04
CA LEU A 94 -6.13 9.90 3.24
C LEU A 94 -7.17 10.97 2.89
N LEU A 95 -8.44 10.66 3.13
CA LEU A 95 -9.58 11.49 2.77
C LEU A 95 -10.04 12.27 4.00
N LYS A 96 -9.35 13.37 4.32
CA LYS A 96 -9.62 14.17 5.53
C LYS A 96 -10.19 15.53 5.19
N ARG A 97 -11.35 15.91 5.76
CA ARG A 97 -11.91 17.27 5.71
C ARG A 97 -11.87 17.90 4.30
N ASN A 98 -12.28 17.16 3.28
CA ASN A 98 -12.27 17.55 1.86
C ASN A 98 -10.89 17.80 1.24
N GLN A 99 -9.83 17.29 1.88
CA GLN A 99 -8.47 17.35 1.40
C GLN A 99 -7.91 15.93 1.25
N LYS A 100 -7.11 15.74 0.20
CA LYS A 100 -6.45 14.48 -0.15
C LYS A 100 -4.99 14.58 0.25
N TYR A 101 -4.57 13.78 1.22
CA TYR A 101 -3.18 13.68 1.61
C TYR A 101 -2.66 12.35 1.06
N ILE A 102 -1.59 12.41 0.27
CA ILE A 102 -1.02 11.20 -0.33
C ILE A 102 0.26 10.88 0.42
N TYR A 103 0.32 9.67 0.96
CA TYR A 103 1.51 9.08 1.55
C TYR A 103 1.88 7.85 0.70
N THR A 104 3.12 7.77 0.25
CA THR A 104 3.58 6.74 -0.65
C THR A 104 4.81 6.07 -0.07
N ASN A 105 4.78 4.74 0.00
CA ASN A 105 5.86 3.92 0.50
C ASN A 105 6.53 3.26 -0.69
N ILE A 106 7.85 3.35 -0.79
CA ILE A 106 8.60 2.41 -1.64
C ILE A 106 8.55 1.05 -0.96
N ALA A 107 7.98 0.08 -1.65
CA ALA A 107 7.62 -1.22 -1.11
C ALA A 107 7.78 -2.30 -2.17
N SER A 108 7.83 -3.57 -1.79
CA SER A 108 7.75 -4.65 -2.76
C SER A 108 6.39 -4.65 -3.45
N ALA A 109 6.30 -5.29 -4.61
CA ALA A 109 5.01 -5.69 -5.15
C ALA A 109 4.24 -6.53 -4.10
N PRO A 110 2.92 -6.36 -4.01
CA PRO A 110 2.11 -7.06 -3.03
C PRO A 110 1.94 -8.55 -3.38
N LEU A 111 2.03 -9.40 -2.37
CA LEU A 111 1.69 -10.82 -2.42
C LEU A 111 0.38 -11.06 -1.67
N PHE A 112 -0.51 -11.88 -2.21
CA PHE A 112 -1.71 -12.30 -1.49
C PHE A 112 -1.64 -13.77 -1.09
N GLU A 113 -1.76 -14.03 0.21
CA GLU A 113 -1.87 -15.37 0.79
C GLU A 113 -2.56 -15.27 2.15
N ASP A 114 -3.15 -16.35 2.65
CA ASP A 114 -3.78 -16.40 3.99
C ASP A 114 -4.77 -15.25 4.26
N ASN A 115 -5.60 -14.92 3.27
CA ASN A 115 -6.54 -13.78 3.33
C ASN A 115 -5.86 -12.44 3.67
N THR A 116 -4.60 -12.27 3.29
CA THR A 116 -3.75 -11.15 3.69
C THR A 116 -2.91 -10.66 2.50
N LEU A 117 -2.93 -9.36 2.24
CA LEU A 117 -1.95 -8.73 1.35
C LEU A 117 -0.68 -8.44 2.14
N LYS A 118 0.45 -8.97 1.70
CA LYS A 118 1.76 -8.83 2.32
C LYS A 118 2.69 -8.06 1.40
N PHE A 119 3.51 -7.17 1.94
CA PHE A 119 4.56 -6.48 1.20
C PHE A 119 5.76 -6.18 2.11
N ILE A 120 6.92 -5.96 1.51
CA ILE A 120 8.14 -5.48 2.18
C ILE A 120 8.16 -3.96 2.09
N ASP A 121 8.33 -3.29 3.21
CA ASP A 121 8.52 -1.84 3.33
C ASP A 121 10.04 -1.55 3.31
N PHE A 122 10.48 -0.67 2.42
CA PHE A 122 11.90 -0.35 2.22
C PHE A 122 12.33 0.97 2.84
N ASP A 123 11.56 1.50 3.80
CA ASP A 123 11.92 2.68 4.60
C ASP A 123 12.09 3.99 3.81
N ILE A 124 11.62 4.05 2.56
CA ILE A 124 11.58 5.29 1.78
C ILE A 124 10.14 5.75 1.69
N ASP A 125 9.82 6.77 2.48
CA ASP A 125 8.50 7.34 2.56
C ASP A 125 8.41 8.72 1.92
N ILE A 126 7.30 8.94 1.22
CA ILE A 126 7.01 10.16 0.50
C ILE A 126 5.67 10.73 0.98
N LYS A 127 5.63 12.05 1.22
CA LYS A 127 4.40 12.79 1.54
C LYS A 127 4.10 13.85 0.49
N LYS A 128 2.82 13.98 0.17
CA LYS A 128 2.27 15.01 -0.69
C LYS A 128 1.04 15.62 -0.04
N TYR A 129 1.22 16.82 0.50
CA TYR A 129 0.14 17.62 1.05
C TYR A 129 -0.57 18.43 -0.06
N PRO A 130 -1.87 18.73 0.10
CA PRO A 130 -2.60 19.61 -0.80
C PRO A 130 -1.86 20.93 -1.04
N GLY A 131 -1.61 21.26 -2.30
CA GLY A 131 -0.94 22.51 -2.69
C GLY A 131 0.55 22.62 -2.33
N LYS A 132 1.14 21.64 -1.64
CA LYS A 132 2.58 21.64 -1.31
C LYS A 132 3.39 20.82 -2.30
N GLN A 133 4.72 20.89 -2.21
CA GLN A 133 5.60 20.02 -2.97
C GLN A 133 5.58 18.60 -2.39
N LEU A 134 6.06 17.64 -3.18
CA LEU A 134 6.32 16.29 -2.72
C LEU A 134 7.58 16.29 -1.86
N GLU A 135 7.53 15.64 -0.72
CA GLU A 135 8.60 15.60 0.28
C GLU A 135 8.99 14.14 0.55
N ILE A 136 10.27 13.81 0.50
CA ILE A 136 10.82 12.52 0.96
C ILE A 136 11.18 12.72 2.43
N ILE A 137 10.67 11.86 3.31
CA ILE A 137 10.72 12.11 4.76
C ILE A 137 11.82 11.30 5.45
N ASP A 138 11.93 10.01 5.14
CA ASP A 138 12.72 9.07 5.95
C ASP A 138 14.05 8.68 5.29
N GLY A 139 14.73 9.66 4.69
CA GLY A 139 16.00 9.43 3.99
C GLY A 139 17.14 8.94 4.89
N GLU A 140 17.17 9.38 6.14
CA GLU A 140 18.18 8.95 7.13
C GLU A 140 17.94 7.51 7.59
N GLU A 141 16.69 7.16 7.93
CA GLU A 141 16.29 5.78 8.30
C GLU A 141 16.62 4.79 7.17
N PHE A 142 16.34 5.17 5.91
CA PHE A 142 16.71 4.36 4.76
C PHE A 142 18.22 4.10 4.66
N VAL A 143 19.07 5.11 4.89
CA VAL A 143 20.53 4.96 4.84
C VAL A 143 21.03 4.04 5.97
N GLU A 144 20.46 4.17 7.16
CA GLU A 144 20.77 3.29 8.30
C GLU A 144 20.34 1.85 8.03
N ASN A 145 19.11 1.64 7.57
CA ASN A 145 18.56 0.33 7.28
C ASN A 145 19.24 -0.34 6.09
N THR A 146 19.68 0.42 5.09
CA THR A 146 20.51 -0.09 3.99
C THR A 146 21.78 -0.76 4.51
N LYS A 147 22.44 -0.15 5.50
CA LYS A 147 23.64 -0.72 6.15
C LYS A 147 23.28 -1.89 7.06
N LYS A 148 22.26 -1.72 7.91
CA LYS A 148 21.82 -2.72 8.89
C LYS A 148 21.39 -4.03 8.23
N TYR A 149 20.62 -3.95 7.15
CA TYR A 149 20.06 -5.09 6.44
C TYR A 149 20.88 -5.52 5.23
N CYS A 150 22.03 -4.88 4.99
CA CYS A 150 22.94 -5.20 3.88
C CYS A 150 22.22 -5.25 2.52
N TYR A 151 21.48 -4.21 2.16
CA TYR A 151 20.74 -4.19 0.89
C TYR A 151 21.69 -4.41 -0.29
N PRO A 152 21.43 -5.40 -1.17
CA PRO A 152 22.32 -5.68 -2.29
C PRO A 152 22.27 -4.53 -3.30
N PRO A 153 23.37 -4.24 -4.02
CA PRO A 153 23.42 -3.15 -5.00
C PRO A 153 22.30 -3.21 -6.06
N ALA A 154 21.89 -4.42 -6.45
CA ALA A 154 20.78 -4.62 -7.36
C ALA A 154 19.44 -4.11 -6.80
N LEU A 155 19.18 -4.34 -5.50
CA LEU A 155 17.99 -3.83 -4.82
C LEU A 155 18.02 -2.31 -4.75
N LEU A 156 19.14 -1.71 -4.35
CA LEU A 156 19.27 -0.25 -4.30
C LEU A 156 18.97 0.40 -5.65
N LYS A 157 19.43 -0.20 -6.75
CA LYS A 157 19.10 0.25 -8.11
C LYS A 157 17.60 0.15 -8.43
N LEU A 158 16.92 -0.91 -7.96
CA LEU A 158 15.47 -1.05 -8.13
C LEU A 158 14.71 -0.01 -7.31
N LEU A 159 15.09 0.22 -6.04
CA LEU A 159 14.46 1.22 -5.17
C LEU A 159 14.64 2.65 -5.72
N SER A 160 15.81 2.94 -6.29
CA SER A 160 16.06 4.23 -6.96
C SER A 160 15.14 4.44 -8.16
N LYS A 161 14.96 3.42 -8.99
CA LYS A 161 14.01 3.47 -10.12
C LYS A 161 12.56 3.60 -9.66
N ALA A 162 12.19 2.91 -8.58
CA ALA A 162 10.85 2.98 -8.00
C ALA A 162 10.54 4.40 -7.51
N LEU A 163 11.48 5.03 -6.80
CA LEU A 163 11.36 6.41 -6.37
C LEU A 163 11.21 7.37 -7.57
N ASP A 164 11.97 7.15 -8.64
CA ASP A 164 11.88 7.97 -9.86
C ASP A 164 10.52 7.84 -10.53
N GLN A 165 9.96 6.64 -10.55
CA GLN A 165 8.60 6.39 -11.04
C GLN A 165 7.54 7.09 -10.20
N VAL A 166 7.63 7.04 -8.86
CA VAL A 166 6.71 7.76 -7.96
C VAL A 166 6.78 9.28 -8.21
N ILE A 167 7.99 9.84 -8.33
CA ILE A 167 8.18 11.26 -8.62
C ILE A 167 7.58 11.62 -9.99
N LYS A 168 7.78 10.78 -11.00
CA LYS A 168 7.19 10.96 -12.34
C LYS A 168 5.66 10.97 -12.27
N HIS A 169 5.04 10.02 -11.58
CA HIS A 169 3.59 10.00 -11.42
C HIS A 169 3.06 11.28 -10.77
N ASN A 170 3.74 11.80 -9.73
CA ASN A 170 3.36 13.07 -9.12
C ASN A 170 3.52 14.26 -10.06
N VAL A 171 4.65 14.38 -10.78
CA VAL A 171 4.90 15.50 -11.70
C VAL A 171 3.91 15.52 -12.87
N ASN A 172 3.52 14.34 -13.35
CA ASN A 172 2.60 14.21 -14.47
C ASN A 172 1.11 14.18 -14.05
N ASN A 173 0.80 14.20 -12.74
CA ASN A 173 -0.54 13.96 -12.20
C ASN A 173 -1.15 12.65 -12.73
N GLU A 174 -0.41 11.56 -12.65
CA GLU A 174 -0.81 10.22 -13.08
C GLU A 174 -1.26 9.36 -11.89
N TYR A 175 -2.05 8.32 -12.20
CA TYR A 175 -2.42 7.26 -11.27
C TYR A 175 -2.98 7.80 -9.93
N TYR A 176 -2.43 7.40 -8.78
CA TYR A 176 -2.89 7.85 -7.46
C TYR A 176 -2.52 9.31 -7.11
N TYR A 177 -1.89 10.06 -8.02
CA TYR A 177 -1.79 11.53 -7.95
C TYR A 177 -2.79 12.24 -8.87
N ASN A 178 -3.53 11.50 -9.69
CA ASN A 178 -4.57 12.06 -10.55
C ASN A 178 -5.89 12.17 -9.78
N ASP A 179 -6.42 13.39 -9.65
CA ASP A 179 -7.66 13.64 -8.93
C ASP A 179 -8.86 12.87 -9.52
N LEU A 180 -8.94 12.70 -10.84
CA LEU A 180 -10.04 11.97 -11.49
C LEU A 180 -10.02 10.48 -11.15
N VAL A 181 -8.82 9.88 -11.06
CA VAL A 181 -8.65 8.47 -10.65
C VAL A 181 -9.06 8.31 -9.19
N ILE A 182 -8.61 9.21 -8.31
CA ILE A 182 -8.99 9.19 -6.89
C ILE A 182 -10.52 9.34 -6.76
N ASP A 183 -11.10 10.32 -7.44
CA ASP A 183 -12.53 10.61 -7.36
C ASP A 183 -13.38 9.44 -7.87
N TYR A 184 -12.93 8.73 -8.91
CA TYR A 184 -13.57 7.49 -9.37
C TYR A 184 -13.68 6.45 -8.25
N TYR A 185 -12.58 6.19 -7.52
CA TYR A 185 -12.59 5.22 -6.41
C TYR A 185 -13.34 5.72 -5.18
N VAL A 186 -13.35 7.04 -4.93
CA VAL A 186 -14.21 7.64 -3.90
C VAL A 186 -15.68 7.39 -4.22
N GLU A 187 -16.11 7.61 -5.46
CA GLU A 187 -17.50 7.36 -5.86
C GLU A 187 -17.87 5.87 -5.81
N LEU A 188 -16.93 4.98 -6.15
CA LEU A 188 -17.12 3.54 -5.96
C LEU A 188 -17.34 3.19 -4.48
N ALA A 189 -16.50 3.71 -3.57
CA ALA A 189 -16.65 3.47 -2.13
C ALA A 189 -17.94 4.08 -1.56
N LYS A 190 -18.44 5.20 -2.12
CA LYS A 190 -19.75 5.77 -1.76
C LYS A 190 -20.91 4.88 -2.20
N LYS A 191 -20.86 4.33 -3.42
CA LYS A 191 -21.88 3.37 -3.92
C LYS A 191 -21.97 2.14 -3.02
N ASP A 192 -20.83 1.67 -2.53
CA ASP A 192 -20.74 0.58 -1.57
C ASP A 192 -21.11 0.97 -0.13
N LYS A 193 -21.54 2.22 0.12
CA LYS A 193 -21.94 2.76 1.42
C LYS A 193 -20.86 2.63 2.50
N LEU A 194 -19.59 2.77 2.13
CA LEU A 194 -18.45 2.55 3.04
C LEU A 194 -18.06 3.77 3.85
N PHE A 195 -18.45 4.97 3.41
CA PHE A 195 -18.23 6.18 4.17
C PHE A 195 -19.18 6.28 5.36
N PRO A 196 -18.76 6.88 6.48
CA PRO A 196 -19.65 7.18 7.59
C PRO A 196 -20.83 8.05 7.15
N LEU A 197 -21.98 7.88 7.82
CA LEU A 197 -23.23 8.58 7.51
C LEU A 197 -23.10 10.11 7.45
N GLN A 198 -22.09 10.70 8.12
CA GLN A 198 -21.82 12.14 8.15
C GLN A 198 -21.00 12.66 6.94
N HIS A 199 -20.47 11.79 6.07
CA HIS A 199 -19.72 12.18 4.87
C HIS A 199 -20.61 12.32 3.61
N LYS A 200 -21.93 12.42 3.78
CA LYS A 200 -22.91 12.52 2.67
C LYS A 200 -23.01 13.89 2.01
N HIS A 201 -22.24 14.90 2.42
CA HIS A 201 -22.34 16.24 1.83
C HIS A 201 -21.03 16.70 1.18
N HIS A 202 -21.20 17.25 -0.03
CA HIS A 202 -20.27 18.08 -0.81
C HIS A 202 -19.40 17.37 -1.85
N ALA A 203 -20.04 16.87 -2.90
CA ALA A 203 -19.45 16.97 -4.24
C ALA A 203 -19.82 18.33 -4.83
N GLN A 204 -18.85 19.23 -4.96
CA GLN A 204 -18.79 20.30 -5.98
C GLN A 204 -17.53 21.15 -5.73
N ARG A 205 -16.52 21.05 -6.61
CA ARG A 205 -16.02 22.20 -7.41
C ARG A 205 -14.74 21.92 -8.22
N ARG A 206 -14.88 22.23 -9.52
CA ARG A 206 -13.95 22.85 -10.49
C ARG A 206 -12.55 22.25 -10.71
N VAL A 207 -12.37 21.74 -11.93
CA VAL A 207 -11.10 21.58 -12.62
C VAL A 207 -10.34 22.91 -12.59
N LYS A 208 -9.20 22.96 -11.90
CA LYS A 208 -8.20 24.02 -12.08
C LYS A 208 -7.10 23.46 -12.97
N THR A 209 -6.84 24.12 -14.08
CA THR A 209 -5.71 23.82 -14.97
C THR A 209 -4.41 24.06 -14.21
N ILE A 210 -3.69 23.00 -13.86
CA ILE A 210 -2.37 23.08 -13.22
C ILE A 210 -1.33 23.32 -14.32
N ARG A 211 -0.64 24.47 -14.28
CA ARG A 211 0.52 24.74 -15.13
C ARG A 211 1.69 23.86 -14.68
N LYS A 212 2.33 23.14 -15.61
CA LYS A 212 3.59 22.44 -15.38
C LYS A 212 4.62 23.44 -14.86
N ARG A 213 5.17 23.19 -13.67
CA ARG A 213 6.37 23.86 -13.16
C ARG A 213 7.50 22.85 -13.15
N ASP A 214 8.71 23.28 -13.46
CA ASP A 214 9.90 22.44 -13.33
C ASP A 214 10.18 22.18 -11.86
N TYR A 215 10.00 20.93 -11.43
CA TYR A 215 10.25 20.49 -10.05
C TYR A 215 11.66 19.89 -9.95
N LYS A 216 12.51 20.46 -9.10
CA LYS A 216 13.78 19.85 -8.68
C LYS A 216 13.58 19.15 -7.33
N VAL A 217 13.39 17.83 -7.34
CA VAL A 217 13.52 17.00 -6.13
C VAL A 217 15.02 16.78 -5.88
N LYS A 218 15.54 17.26 -4.75
CA LYS A 218 16.93 17.01 -4.36
C LYS A 218 17.07 15.57 -3.87
N LYS A 219 17.57 14.67 -4.72
CA LYS A 219 18.01 13.32 -4.34
C LYS A 219 19.42 13.44 -3.76
N ARG A 220 19.57 13.45 -2.43
CA ARG A 220 20.89 13.64 -1.77
C ARG A 220 21.47 12.35 -1.18
N TRP A 221 20.85 11.20 -1.46
CA TRP A 221 20.96 9.99 -0.63
C TRP A 221 21.27 8.69 -1.42
N TRP A 222 21.54 8.81 -2.72
CA TRP A 222 22.01 7.70 -3.56
C TRP A 222 23.50 7.84 -3.84
#